data_AF-A0A6S6R211-F1
#
_entry.id   AF-A0A6S6R211-F1
#
_cell.length_a   1.000
_cell.length_b   1.000
_cell.length_c   1.000
_cell.angle_alpha   90.00
_cell.angle_beta   90.00
_cell.angle_gamma   90.00
#
_symmetry.space_group_name_H-M   'P 1'
#
loop_
_entity.id
_entity.type
_entity.pdbx_description
1 polymer ?
#
loop_
_entity_poly.entity_id
_entity_poly.type
_entity_poly.pdbx_seq_one_letter_code
_entity_poly.pdbx_strand_id
1 'polypeptide(L)'
;MSFGTYFRELRRSKKITQKQIAGAIEKTPMLISGIETNKNGPFSDEDLKKIAGCMNLTEDEYKDLLIQASNARGKLPPHIADYIACHKEAYSLLEVLVQKKMGETSLRKIKVYAEEME
;
A
#
# COMPACT_ATOMS: atom_id res chain seq x y z
N MET A 1 -3.46 2.82 -12.20
CA MET A 1 -4.57 3.34 -11.37
C MET A 1 -3.98 4.30 -10.33
N SER A 2 -4.63 5.43 -10.01
CA SER A 2 -4.16 6.34 -8.96
C SER A 2 -4.61 5.86 -7.58
N PHE A 3 -3.94 6.32 -6.52
CA PHE A 3 -4.31 5.99 -5.14
C PHE A 3 -5.77 6.35 -4.81
N GLY A 4 -6.23 7.54 -5.23
CA GLY A 4 -7.60 7.98 -4.95
C GLY A 4 -8.67 7.06 -5.56
N THR A 5 -8.44 6.61 -6.80
CA THR A 5 -9.35 5.68 -7.48
C THR A 5 -9.34 4.31 -6.80
N TYR A 6 -8.15 3.77 -6.52
CA TYR A 6 -7.98 2.51 -5.78
C TYR A 6 -8.71 2.56 -4.43
N PHE A 7 -8.46 3.61 -3.64
CA PHE A 7 -9.05 3.75 -2.31
C PHE A 7 -10.58 3.83 -2.36
N ARG A 8 -11.13 4.55 -3.35
CA ARG A 8 -12.58 4.62 -3.56
C ARG A 8 -13.17 3.25 -3.83
N GLU A 9 -12.53 2.46 -4.69
CA GLU A 9 -13.00 1.11 -5.05
C GLU A 9 -12.95 0.17 -3.84
N LEU A 10 -11.83 0.15 -3.12
CA LEU A 10 -11.68 -0.60 -1.87
C LEU A 10 -12.73 -0.20 -0.83
N ARG A 11 -12.98 1.10 -0.65
CA ARG A 11 -14.00 1.58 0.29
C ARG A 11 -15.40 1.12 -0.10
N ARG A 12 -15.73 1.19 -1.39
CA ARG A 12 -17.04 0.76 -1.90
C ARG A 12 -17.23 -0.75 -1.79
N SER A 13 -16.19 -1.56 -2.02
CA SER A 13 -16.28 -3.02 -1.87
C SER A 13 -16.59 -3.43 -0.42
N LYS A 14 -16.07 -2.68 0.55
CA LYS A 14 -16.38 -2.84 1.99
C LYS A 14 -17.71 -2.18 2.42
N LYS A 15 -18.44 -1.55 1.51
CA LYS A 15 -19.71 -0.85 1.76
C LYS A 15 -19.61 0.25 2.84
N ILE A 16 -18.44 0.87 2.98
CA ILE A 16 -18.19 1.94 3.94
C ILE A 16 -18.41 3.31 3.27
N THR A 17 -19.00 4.26 3.97
CA THR A 17 -19.20 5.63 3.48
C THR A 17 -17.97 6.50 3.74
N GLN A 18 -17.81 7.58 2.97
CA GLN A 18 -16.75 8.58 3.24
C GLN A 18 -16.86 9.16 4.66
N LYS A 19 -18.09 9.32 5.19
CA LYS A 19 -18.33 9.81 6.54
C LYS A 19 -17.82 8.86 7.63
N GLN A 20 -17.99 7.54 7.43
CA GLN A 20 -17.47 6.54 8.35
C GLN A 20 -15.94 6.52 8.38
N ILE A 21 -15.29 6.57 7.21
CA ILE A 21 -13.82 6.72 7.13
C ILE A 21 -13.38 7.99 7.85
N ALA A 22 -14.00 9.13 7.54
CA ALA A 22 -13.67 10.41 8.14
C ALA A 22 -13.78 10.37 9.67
N GLY A 23 -14.84 9.74 10.19
CA GLY A 23 -15.02 9.52 11.63
C GLY A 23 -13.92 8.66 12.25
N ALA A 24 -13.50 7.59 11.58
CA ALA A 24 -12.48 6.67 12.09
C ALA A 24 -11.08 7.31 12.22
N ILE A 25 -10.78 8.33 11.42
CA ILE A 25 -9.51 9.05 11.45
C ILE A 25 -9.61 10.48 12.01
N GLU A 26 -10.77 10.84 12.57
CA GLU A 26 -11.03 12.17 13.14
C GLU A 26 -10.77 13.32 12.14
N LYS A 27 -11.17 13.12 10.87
CA LYS A 27 -11.07 14.11 9.79
C LYS A 27 -12.45 14.43 9.20
N THR A 28 -12.47 15.31 8.20
CA THR A 28 -13.71 15.70 7.51
C THR A 28 -14.00 14.79 6.32
N PRO A 29 -15.28 14.55 5.97
CA PRO A 29 -15.66 13.84 4.74
C PRO A 29 -15.11 14.50 3.47
N MET A 30 -14.91 15.83 3.50
CA MET A 30 -14.32 16.59 2.40
C MET A 30 -12.87 16.15 2.10
N LEU A 31 -12.07 15.87 3.14
CA LEU A 31 -10.72 15.33 2.95
C LEU A 31 -10.78 14.00 2.19
N ILE A 32 -11.67 13.09 2.59
CA ILE A 32 -11.84 11.76 1.96
C ILE A 32 -12.21 11.92 0.48
N SER A 33 -13.17 12.80 0.18
CA SER A 33 -13.56 13.11 -1.19
C SER A 33 -12.39 13.69 -2.00
N GLY A 34 -11.62 14.61 -1.41
CA GLY A 34 -10.44 15.18 -2.05
C GLY A 34 -9.36 14.14 -2.34
N ILE A 35 -9.15 13.16 -1.46
CA ILE A 35 -8.22 12.04 -1.68
C ILE A 35 -8.74 11.14 -2.81
N GLU A 36 -10.00 10.73 -2.76
CA GLU A 36 -10.59 9.88 -3.81
C GLU A 36 -10.63 10.54 -5.20
N THR A 37 -10.65 11.86 -5.25
CA THR A 37 -10.57 12.65 -6.49
C THR A 37 -9.15 13.06 -6.85
N ASN A 38 -8.15 12.59 -6.12
CA ASN A 38 -6.72 12.92 -6.28
C ASN A 38 -6.40 14.41 -6.14
N LYS A 39 -7.30 15.22 -5.56
CA LYS A 39 -7.04 16.62 -5.20
C LYS A 39 -6.09 16.71 -4.01
N ASN A 40 -6.13 15.71 -3.13
CA ASN A 40 -5.25 15.58 -1.97
C ASN A 40 -4.37 14.33 -2.12
N GLY A 41 -3.19 14.36 -1.49
CA GLY A 41 -2.29 13.21 -1.39
C GLY A 41 -2.83 12.08 -0.49
N PRO A 42 -2.18 10.91 -0.48
CA PRO A 42 -2.61 9.74 0.30
C PRO A 42 -2.57 9.97 1.82
N PHE A 43 -3.47 9.31 2.54
CA PHE A 43 -3.59 9.33 4.02
C PHE A 43 -2.29 8.94 4.72
N SER A 44 -1.96 9.57 5.85
CA SER A 44 -0.81 9.21 6.69
C SER A 44 -0.82 7.73 7.10
N ASP A 45 0.34 7.16 7.45
CA ASP A 45 0.42 5.73 7.81
C ASP A 45 -0.40 5.41 9.06
N GLU A 46 -0.50 6.36 10.00
CA GLU A 46 -1.37 6.25 11.17
C GLU A 46 -2.85 6.21 10.78
N ASP A 47 -3.28 7.10 9.87
CA ASP A 47 -4.64 7.12 9.34
C ASP A 47 -4.94 5.81 8.58
N LEU A 48 -4.00 5.31 7.77
CA LEU A 48 -4.15 4.04 7.03
C LEU A 48 -4.37 2.86 7.98
N LYS A 49 -3.69 2.82 9.13
CA LYS A 49 -3.90 1.78 10.16
C LYS A 49 -5.31 1.85 10.75
N LYS A 50 -5.81 3.05 11.08
CA LYS A 50 -7.18 3.24 11.60
C LYS A 50 -8.24 2.88 10.54
N ILE A 51 -8.00 3.28 9.29
CA ILE A 51 -8.83 2.94 8.14
C ILE A 51 -8.92 1.43 7.94
N ALA A 52 -7.79 0.72 8.04
CA ALA A 52 -7.75 -0.73 7.89
C ALA A 52 -8.65 -1.43 8.92
N GLY A 53 -8.59 -0.99 10.17
CA GLY A 53 -9.50 -1.46 11.23
C GLY A 53 -10.97 -1.12 10.95
N CYS A 54 -11.26 0.12 10.54
CA CYS A 54 -12.62 0.56 10.19
C CYS A 54 -13.24 -0.25 9.04
N MET A 55 -12.42 -0.63 8.07
CA MET A 55 -12.85 -1.38 6.89
C MET A 55 -12.77 -2.90 7.07
N ASN A 56 -12.26 -3.37 8.21
CA ASN A 56 -11.97 -4.77 8.49
C ASN A 56 -11.19 -5.43 7.34
N LEU A 57 -10.08 -4.79 6.95
CA LEU A 57 -9.21 -5.28 5.88
C LEU A 57 -8.51 -6.57 6.32
N THR A 58 -8.29 -7.48 5.37
CA THR A 58 -7.34 -8.58 5.57
C THR A 58 -5.91 -8.04 5.60
N GLU A 59 -4.97 -8.84 6.08
CA GLU A 59 -3.55 -8.49 6.06
C GLU A 59 -3.05 -8.16 4.64
N ASP A 60 -3.48 -8.92 3.63
CA ASP A 60 -3.10 -8.68 2.24
C ASP A 60 -3.70 -7.39 1.69
N GLU A 61 -4.97 -7.11 1.97
CA GLU A 61 -5.60 -5.85 1.58
C GLU A 61 -4.95 -4.63 2.25
N TYR A 62 -4.53 -4.78 3.51
CA TYR A 62 -3.83 -3.73 4.23
C TYR A 62 -2.43 -3.50 3.67
N LYS A 63 -1.68 -4.57 3.36
CA LYS A 63 -0.39 -4.48 2.67
C LYS A 63 -0.52 -3.78 1.32
N ASP A 64 -1.52 -4.15 0.52
CA ASP A 64 -1.78 -3.50 -0.76
C ASP A 64 -2.13 -2.02 -0.58
N LEU A 65 -2.96 -1.69 0.42
CA LEU A 65 -3.26 -0.29 0.76
C LEU A 65 -2.00 0.53 1.08
N LEU A 66 -1.08 -0.02 1.88
CA LEU A 66 0.20 0.63 2.19
C LEU A 66 1.07 0.80 0.94
N ILE A 67 1.18 -0.23 0.10
CA ILE A 67 1.94 -0.19 -1.16
C ILE A 67 1.40 0.92 -2.07
N GLN A 68 0.08 0.97 -2.28
CA GLN A 68 -0.53 1.99 -3.13
C GLN A 68 -0.31 3.41 -2.58
N ALA A 69 -0.42 3.60 -1.26
CA ALA A 69 -0.17 4.89 -0.62
C ALA A 69 1.30 5.33 -0.76
N SER A 70 2.24 4.42 -0.50
CA SER A 70 3.67 4.71 -0.60
C SER A 70 4.10 4.98 -2.04
N ASN A 71 3.61 4.21 -3.02
CA ASN A 71 3.85 4.46 -4.43
C ASN A 71 3.35 5.85 -4.86
N ALA A 72 2.17 6.27 -4.39
CA ALA A 72 1.65 7.61 -4.66
C ALA A 72 2.48 8.75 -4.04
N ARG A 73 3.32 8.44 -3.03
CA ARG A 73 4.31 9.37 -2.46
C ARG A 73 5.70 9.25 -3.09
N GLY A 74 5.92 8.31 -4.00
CA GLY A 74 7.25 7.98 -4.51
C GLY A 74 8.17 7.37 -3.44
N LYS A 75 7.62 6.61 -2.49
CA LYS A 75 8.35 5.96 -1.39
C LYS A 75 8.05 4.47 -1.33
N LEU A 76 8.86 3.71 -0.61
CA LEU A 76 8.54 2.35 -0.19
C LEU A 76 7.70 2.37 1.10
N PRO A 77 6.87 1.35 1.36
CA PRO A 77 6.28 1.15 2.69
C PRO A 77 7.37 1.11 3.77
N PRO A 78 7.17 1.73 4.94
CA PRO A 78 8.20 1.84 5.98
C PRO A 78 8.85 0.51 6.33
N HIS A 79 8.07 -0.53 6.60
CA HIS A 79 8.57 -1.86 6.96
C HIS A 79 9.45 -2.50 5.86
N ILE A 80 9.19 -2.22 4.59
CA ILE A 80 10.02 -2.70 3.46
C ILE A 80 11.31 -1.88 3.37
N ALA A 81 11.21 -0.57 3.53
CA ALA A 81 12.37 0.31 3.54
C ALA A 81 13.34 -0.07 4.67
N ASP A 82 12.81 -0.31 5.87
CA ASP A 82 13.57 -0.72 7.05
C ASP A 82 14.24 -2.08 6.81
N TYR A 83 13.50 -3.06 6.26
CA TYR A 83 14.06 -4.37 5.94
C TYR A 83 15.22 -4.26 4.95
N ILE A 84 15.07 -3.52 3.86
CA ILE A 84 16.14 -3.32 2.87
C ILE A 84 17.34 -2.60 3.50
N ALA A 85 17.11 -1.59 4.34
CA ALA A 85 18.17 -0.83 4.98
C ALA A 85 19.00 -1.67 5.96
N CYS A 86 18.38 -2.65 6.61
CA CYS A 86 19.05 -3.53 7.58
C CYS A 86 19.74 -4.75 6.94
N HIS A 87 19.47 -5.09 5.67
CA HIS A 87 19.95 -6.33 5.05
C HIS A 87 20.64 -6.04 3.72
N LYS A 88 21.98 -6.09 3.70
CA LYS A 88 22.79 -5.85 2.50
C LYS A 88 22.39 -6.79 1.35
N GLU A 89 22.06 -8.03 1.68
CA GLU A 89 21.64 -9.08 0.75
C GLU A 89 20.32 -8.72 0.07
N ALA A 90 19.39 -8.08 0.78
CA ALA A 90 18.14 -7.60 0.19
C ALA A 90 18.42 -6.51 -0.85
N TYR A 91 19.34 -5.59 -0.57
CA TYR A 91 19.76 -4.56 -1.53
C TYR A 91 20.42 -5.20 -2.76
N SER A 92 21.37 -6.12 -2.56
CA SER A 92 22.06 -6.81 -3.65
C SER A 92 21.10 -7.61 -4.53
N LEU A 93 20.10 -8.26 -3.94
CA LEU A 93 19.05 -8.95 -4.70
C LEU A 93 18.31 -7.97 -5.62
N LEU A 94 17.84 -6.83 -5.08
CA LEU A 94 17.16 -5.80 -5.88
C LEU A 94 18.02 -5.30 -7.04
N GLU A 95 19.33 -5.11 -6.83
CA GLU A 95 20.25 -4.74 -7.92
C GLU A 95 20.27 -5.77 -9.03
N VAL A 96 20.32 -7.06 -8.70
CA VAL A 96 20.28 -8.15 -9.69
C VAL A 96 18.95 -8.12 -10.47
N LEU A 97 17.82 -7.93 -9.79
CA LEU A 97 16.51 -7.85 -10.44
C LEU A 97 16.44 -6.70 -11.45
N VAL A 98 16.99 -5.54 -11.09
CA VAL A 98 17.06 -4.35 -11.96
C VAL A 98 17.98 -4.58 -13.15
N GLN A 99 19.21 -5.08 -12.93
CA GLN A 99 20.18 -5.34 -13.98
C GLN A 99 19.66 -6.33 -15.03
N LYS A 100 18.97 -7.38 -14.58
CA LYS A 100 18.37 -8.39 -15.45
C LYS A 100 17.06 -7.95 -16.10
N LYS A 101 16.56 -6.75 -15.78
CA LYS A 101 15.25 -6.23 -16.23
C LYS A 101 14.15 -7.28 -16.05
N MET A 102 14.11 -7.90 -14.86
CA MET A 102 13.22 -9.03 -14.63
C MET A 102 11.76 -8.60 -14.77
N GLY A 103 11.04 -9.29 -15.65
CA GLY A 103 9.61 -9.08 -15.83
C GLY A 103 8.77 -9.80 -14.77
N GLU A 104 7.51 -9.39 -14.70
CA GLU A 104 6.47 -9.91 -13.80
C GLU A 104 6.47 -11.44 -13.64
N THR A 105 6.52 -12.18 -14.76
CA THR A 105 6.50 -13.65 -14.73
C THR A 105 7.68 -14.24 -13.95
N SER A 106 8.88 -13.66 -14.11
CA SER A 106 10.07 -14.13 -13.42
C SER A 106 10.07 -13.70 -11.95
N LEU A 107 9.59 -12.48 -11.66
CA LEU A 107 9.45 -11.99 -10.28
C LEU A 107 8.47 -12.86 -9.48
N ARG A 108 7.35 -13.30 -10.08
CA ARG A 108 6.42 -14.24 -9.43
C ARG A 108 7.08 -15.58 -9.11
N LYS A 109 7.90 -16.11 -10.01
CA LYS A 109 8.63 -17.36 -9.75
C LYS A 109 9.61 -17.22 -8.59
N ILE A 110 10.33 -16.10 -8.54
CA ILE A 110 11.24 -15.79 -7.42
C ILE A 110 10.45 -15.67 -6.11
N LYS A 111 9.31 -14.98 -6.14
CA LYS A 111 8.44 -14.85 -4.97
C LYS A 111 8.00 -16.22 -4.44
N VAL A 112 7.46 -17.08 -5.32
CA VAL A 112 7.04 -18.45 -4.93
C VAL A 112 8.21 -19.23 -4.35
N TYR A 113 9.37 -19.19 -5.01
CA TYR A 113 10.56 -19.87 -4.52
C TYR A 113 10.97 -19.36 -3.12
N ALA A 114 10.94 -18.05 -2.89
CA ALA A 114 11.27 -17.46 -1.58
C ALA A 114 10.24 -17.79 -0.50
N GLU A 115 8.95 -17.94 -0.84
CA GLU A 115 7.90 -18.37 0.08
C GLU A 115 8.01 -19.85 0.49
N GLU A 116 8.69 -20.67 -0.33
CA GLU A 116 8.95 -22.09 -0.10
C GLU A 116 10.28 -22.37 0.62
N MET A 117 11.14 -21.37 0.79
CA MET A 117 12.40 -21.51 1.53
C MET A 117 12.13 -21.42 3.03
N GLU A 118 12.43 -22.51 3.76
CA GLU A 118 12.43 -22.55 5.24
C GLU A 118 13.54 -21.68 5.85
#